data_AF-A0A926EGM6-F1
#
_entry.id   AF-A0A926EGM6-F1
#
_cell.length_a   1.000
_cell.length_b   1.000
_cell.length_c   1.000
_cell.angle_alpha   90.00
_cell.angle_beta   90.00
_cell.angle_gamma   90.00
#
_symmetry.space_group_name_H-M   'P 1'
#
loop_
_entity.id
_entity.type
_entity.pdbx_description
1 polymer ?
#
loop_
_entity_poly.entity_id
_entity_poly.type
_entity_poly.pdbx_seq_one_letter_code
_entity_poly.pdbx_strand_id
1 'polypeptide(L)'
;MIKERVCVGLKNGLEARPAALFVQIASKFESHIAVVVDEKNVNAKSIMGMMSLGTIKGAEIELVVDGEDEKEAVAALKEFLTTEETAE
;
A
#
# COMPACT_ATOMS: atom_id res chain seq x y z
N MET A 1 -7.32 -7.26 13.27
CA MET A 1 -6.15 -6.38 13.06
C MET A 1 -4.88 -7.15 12.71
N ILE A 2 -4.34 -6.94 11.51
CA ILE A 2 -3.02 -7.40 11.02
C ILE A 2 -2.10 -6.19 10.82
N LYS A 3 -0.83 -6.36 11.20
CA LYS A 3 0.25 -5.41 10.89
C LYS A 3 1.37 -6.15 10.18
N GLU A 4 1.75 -5.67 9.01
CA GLU A 4 2.80 -6.30 8.23
C GLU A 4 3.72 -5.27 7.59
N ARG A 5 5.04 -5.49 7.72
CA ARG A 5 6.04 -4.64 7.10
C ARG A 5 6.39 -5.16 5.72
N VAL A 6 6.42 -4.26 4.74
CA VAL A 6 6.65 -4.57 3.34
C VAL A 6 7.64 -3.56 2.76
N CYS A 7 8.63 -4.05 2.01
CA CYS A 7 9.50 -3.21 1.22
C CYS A 7 8.90 -2.95 -0.15
N VAL A 8 8.82 -1.70 -0.57
CA VAL A 8 8.27 -1.31 -1.87
C VAL A 8 9.22 -1.75 -3.00
N GLY A 9 8.81 -2.73 -3.80
CA GLY A 9 9.55 -3.24 -4.97
C GLY A 9 9.32 -2.44 -6.26
N LEU A 10 8.26 -1.61 -6.27
CA LEU A 10 7.85 -0.81 -7.43
C LEU A 10 8.95 0.16 -7.88
N LYS A 11 9.28 0.15 -9.18
CA LYS A 11 10.42 0.90 -9.75
C LYS A 11 10.35 2.41 -9.50
N ASN A 12 9.15 2.97 -9.60
CA ASN A 12 8.88 4.39 -9.39
C ASN A 12 8.21 4.65 -8.02
N GLY A 13 8.19 3.67 -7.12
CA GLY A 13 7.47 3.78 -5.87
C GLY A 13 5.95 3.86 -6.03
N LEU A 14 5.26 4.41 -5.03
CA LEU A 14 3.80 4.62 -5.02
C LEU A 14 3.45 6.04 -5.45
N GLU A 15 3.86 6.43 -6.65
CA GLU A 15 3.50 7.71 -7.25
C GLU A 15 2.57 7.53 -8.45
N ALA A 16 1.78 8.55 -8.77
CA ALA A 16 0.91 8.59 -9.95
C ALA A 16 0.06 7.33 -10.17
N ARG A 17 0.41 6.48 -11.15
CA ARG A 17 -0.36 5.31 -11.58
C ARG A 17 -0.32 4.17 -10.55
N PRO A 18 0.86 3.71 -10.06
CA PRO A 18 0.94 2.78 -8.94
C PRO A 18 0.13 3.19 -7.71
N ALA A 19 0.14 4.48 -7.35
CA ALA A 19 -0.66 4.99 -6.23
C ALA A 19 -2.17 4.81 -6.48
N ALA A 20 -2.64 5.18 -7.68
CA ALA A 20 -4.05 5.02 -8.05
C ALA A 20 -4.48 3.56 -8.05
N LEU A 21 -3.66 2.65 -8.57
CA LEU A 21 -3.92 1.21 -8.58
C LEU A 21 -3.93 0.63 -7.16
N PHE A 22 -2.97 1.03 -6.32
CA PHE A 22 -2.94 0.61 -4.91
C PHE A 22 -4.21 1.04 -4.17
N VAL A 23 -4.63 2.30 -4.34
CA VAL A 23 -5.87 2.84 -3.76
C VAL A 23 -7.09 2.09 -4.28
N GLN A 24 -7.13 1.74 -5.56
CA GLN A 24 -8.20 0.94 -6.14
C GLN A 24 -8.26 -0.47 -5.55
N ILE A 25 -7.12 -1.13 -5.35
CA ILE A 25 -7.05 -2.44 -4.70
C ILE A 25 -7.52 -2.33 -3.25
N ALA A 26 -6.99 -1.37 -2.49
CA ALA A 26 -7.38 -1.13 -1.10
C ALA A 26 -8.88 -0.84 -0.95
N SER A 27 -9.47 -0.10 -1.91
CA SER A 27 -10.89 0.25 -1.88
C SER A 27 -11.84 -0.90 -2.22
N LYS A 28 -11.34 -2.06 -2.68
CA LYS A 28 -12.16 -3.27 -2.89
C LYS A 28 -12.49 -4.00 -1.59
N PHE A 29 -11.74 -3.73 -0.53
CA PHE A 29 -11.88 -4.38 0.76
C PHE A 29 -12.73 -3.52 1.69
N GLU A 30 -13.51 -4.14 2.56
CA GLU A 30 -14.27 -3.46 3.60
C GLU A 30 -13.34 -3.03 4.75
N SER A 31 -12.28 -3.81 5.01
CA SER A 31 -11.27 -3.52 6.03
C SER A 31 -10.75 -2.09 5.98
N HIS A 32 -10.52 -1.51 7.16
CA HIS A 32 -9.76 -0.28 7.29
C HIS A 32 -8.29 -0.60 6.99
N ILE A 33 -7.70 0.12 6.02
CA ILE A 33 -6.33 -0.11 5.58
C ILE A 33 -5.58 1.22 5.74
N ALA A 34 -4.54 1.19 6.55
CA ALA A 34 -3.61 2.29 6.74
C ALA A 34 -2.20 1.90 6.31
N VAL A 35 -1.48 2.84 5.75
CA VAL A 35 -0.06 2.74 5.44
C VAL A 35 0.69 3.65 6.40
N VAL A 36 1.67 3.10 7.09
CA VAL A 36 2.55 3.83 7.99
C VAL A 36 3.96 3.86 7.40
N VAL A 37 4.52 5.06 7.30
CA VAL A 37 5.91 5.30 6.85
C VAL A 37 6.51 6.30 7.82
N ASP A 38 7.57 5.88 8.52
CA ASP A 38 8.13 6.63 9.65
C ASP A 38 7.04 7.02 10.68
N GLU A 39 6.74 8.31 10.83
CA GLU A 39 5.71 8.85 11.73
C GLU A 39 4.40 9.20 10.99
N LYS A 40 4.35 9.02 9.67
CA LYS A 40 3.17 9.33 8.85
C LYS A 40 2.25 8.12 8.78
N ASN A 41 1.00 8.30 9.16
CA ASN A 41 -0.07 7.32 8.97
C ASN A 41 -1.10 7.89 7.99
N VAL A 42 -1.38 7.17 6.91
CA VAL A 42 -2.37 7.58 5.91
C VAL A 42 -3.34 6.46 5.60
N ASN A 43 -4.56 6.83 5.24
CA ASN A 43 -5.55 5.88 4.75
C ASN A 43 -5.18 5.43 3.32
N ALA A 44 -5.00 4.12 3.13
CA ALA A 44 -4.66 3.51 1.85
C ALA A 44 -5.75 3.66 0.78
N LYS A 45 -7.00 3.92 1.19
CA LYS A 45 -8.14 4.20 0.30
C LYS A 45 -8.20 5.67 -0.14
N SER A 46 -7.33 6.53 0.37
CA SER A 46 -7.27 7.95 0.00
C SER A 46 -6.09 8.25 -0.91
N ILE A 47 -6.37 8.57 -2.17
CA ILE A 47 -5.34 8.94 -3.14
C ILE A 47 -4.50 10.14 -2.71
N MET A 48 -5.12 11.14 -2.07
CA MET A 48 -4.42 12.32 -1.58
C MET A 48 -3.41 11.98 -0.47
N GLY A 49 -3.79 11.06 0.43
CA GLY A 49 -2.91 10.58 1.50
C GLY A 49 -1.73 9.78 0.95
N MET A 50 -2.02 8.86 0.04
CA MET A 50 -1.00 8.02 -0.60
C MET A 50 0.03 8.84 -1.39
N MET A 51 -0.41 9.84 -2.16
CA MET A 51 0.51 10.73 -2.88
C MET A 51 1.38 11.58 -1.94
N SER A 52 0.92 11.86 -0.72
CA SER A 52 1.66 12.65 0.27
C SER A 52 2.75 11.86 1.02
N LEU A 53 2.75 10.53 0.93
CA LEU A 53 3.77 9.70 1.53
C LEU A 53 5.11 9.79 0.79
N GLY A 54 5.10 9.92 -0.53
CA GLY A 54 6.31 10.00 -1.35
C GLY A 54 7.20 8.76 -1.23
N THR A 55 6.60 7.57 -1.19
CA THR A 55 7.33 6.30 -1.02
C THR A 55 8.05 5.89 -2.29
N ILE A 56 9.38 5.71 -2.18
CA ILE A 56 10.28 5.29 -3.26
C ILE A 56 10.54 3.78 -3.22
N LYS A 57 11.12 3.24 -4.29
CA LYS A 57 11.63 1.86 -4.31
C LYS A 57 12.57 1.61 -3.11
N GLY A 58 12.36 0.50 -2.42
CA GLY A 58 13.15 0.09 -1.25
C GLY A 58 12.70 0.73 0.06
N ALA A 59 11.70 1.61 0.06
CA ALA A 59 11.11 2.12 1.30
C ALA A 59 10.43 0.98 2.07
N GLU A 60 10.70 0.91 3.38
CA GLU A 60 9.96 0.04 4.29
C GLU A 60 8.68 0.77 4.72
N ILE A 61 7.53 0.11 4.51
CA ILE A 61 6.23 0.61 4.96
C ILE A 61 5.56 -0.44 5.85
N GLU A 62 4.75 0.01 6.79
CA GLU A 62 3.91 -0.87 7.61
C GLU A 62 2.45 -0.78 7.12
N LEU A 63 1.92 -1.89 6.63
CA LEU A 63 0.50 -2.07 6.35
C LEU A 63 -0.22 -2.42 7.64
N VAL A 64 -1.22 -1.62 7.99
CA VAL A 64 -2.11 -1.87 9.11
C VAL A 64 -3.50 -2.09 8.56
N VAL A 65 -4.02 -3.30 8.71
CA VAL A 65 -5.33 -3.69 8.17
C VAL A 65 -6.20 -4.21 9.30
N ASP A 66 -7.43 -3.72 9.38
CA ASP A 66 -8.39 -4.13 10.40
C ASP A 66 -9.80 -4.27 9.81
N GLY A 67 -10.35 -5.47 9.87
CA GLY A 67 -11.67 -5.81 9.34
C GLY A 67 -11.82 -7.31 9.09
N GLU A 68 -12.96 -7.72 8.52
CA GLU A 68 -13.31 -9.13 8.32
C GLU A 68 -12.50 -9.79 7.18
N ASP A 69 -12.15 -9.00 6.16
CA ASP A 69 -11.36 -9.39 4.99
C ASP A 69 -9.86 -9.01 5.12
N GLU A 70 -9.38 -8.78 6.34
CA GLU A 70 -8.04 -8.24 6.60
C GLU A 70 -6.89 -9.09 6.04
N LYS A 71 -7.07 -10.43 6.02
CA LYS A 71 -6.08 -11.38 5.52
C LYS A 71 -5.93 -11.29 4.01
N GLU A 72 -7.05 -11.20 3.31
CA GLU A 72 -7.10 -11.09 1.85
C GLU A 72 -6.58 -9.72 1.40
N ALA A 73 -6.97 -8.67 2.13
CA ALA A 73 -6.51 -7.31 1.91
C ALA A 73 -4.98 -7.18 2.06
N VAL A 74 -4.40 -7.67 3.16
CA VAL A 74 -2.93 -7.65 3.34
C VAL A 74 -2.22 -8.40 2.23
N ALA A 75 -2.69 -9.60 1.87
CA ALA A 75 -2.05 -10.42 0.85
C ALA A 75 -2.03 -9.72 -0.51
N ALA A 76 -3.18 -9.19 -0.96
CA ALA A 76 -3.29 -8.49 -2.23
C ALA A 76 -2.45 -7.21 -2.29
N LEU A 77 -2.44 -6.43 -1.21
CA LEU A 77 -1.66 -5.19 -1.13
C LEU A 77 -0.17 -5.47 -1.10
N LYS A 78 0.26 -6.47 -0.34
CA LYS A 78 1.66 -6.90 -0.29
C LYS A 78 2.13 -7.38 -1.65
N GLU A 79 1.37 -8.25 -2.30
CA GLU A 79 1.68 -8.75 -3.64
C GLU A 79 1.87 -7.61 -4.64
N PHE A 80 0.97 -6.61 -4.62
CA PHE A 80 1.09 -5.43 -5.46
C PHE A 80 2.38 -4.64 -5.18
N LEU A 81 2.73 -4.43 -3.91
CA LEU A 81 3.92 -3.67 -3.51
C LEU A 81 5.23 -4.38 -3.85
N THR A 82 5.24 -5.71 -3.81
CA THR A 82 6.41 -6.53 -4.13
C THR A 82 6.49 -6.92 -5.60
N THR A 83 5.45 -6.67 -6.39
CA THR A 83 5.46 -6.91 -7.83
C THR A 83 6.51 -6.03 -8.47
N GLU A 84 7.51 -6.66 -9.08
CA GLU A 84 8.47 -5.98 -9.94
C GLU A 84 7.74 -5.64 -11.24
N GLU A 85 7.44 -4.36 -11.49
CA GLU A 85 7.11 -3.91 -12.85
C GLU A 85 8.34 -4.21 -13.72
N THR A 86 8.33 -5.37 -14.39
CA THR A 86 9.13 -5.61 -15.59
C THR A 86 8.65 -4.60 -16.61
N ALA A 87 9.39 -3.49 -16.71
CA ALA A 87 9.22 -2.55 -17.79
C ALA A 87 9.54 -3.28 -19.11
N GLU A 88 8.50 -3.65 -19.86
CA GLU A 88 8.58 -3.77 -21.32
C GLU A 88 8.34 -2.41 -21.96
#